data_AF-A0A7X5SCY4-F1
#
_entry.id   AF-A0A7X5SCY4-F1
#
_cell.length_a   1.000
_cell.length_b   1.000
_cell.length_c   1.000
_cell.angle_alpha   90.00
_cell.angle_beta   90.00
_cell.angle_gamma   90.00
#
_symmetry.space_group_name_H-M   'P 1'
#
loop_
_entity.id
_entity.type
_entity.pdbx_description
1 polymer ?
#
loop_
_entity_poly.entity_id
_entity_poly.type
_entity_poly.pdbx_seq_one_letter_code
_entity_poly.pdbx_strand_id
1 'polypeptide(L)'
;ITYGTNNEFGFDYLRDNMALSKADRYQRNLHYAIVDEVDSILIDEARTPLIISGPADDSPELYIRVNRIVPNLVKQENEEAEGDFW
;
A
#
# COMPACT_ATOMS: atom_id res chain seq x y z
N ILE A 1 19.43 -8.25 20.77
CA ILE A 1 19.78 -8.74 19.41
C ILE A 1 18.61 -9.61 18.99
N THR A 2 18.11 -9.42 17.77
CA THR A 2 16.96 -10.16 17.23
C THR A 2 17.40 -10.80 15.93
N TYR A 3 17.21 -12.10 15.79
CA TYR A 3 17.42 -12.85 14.54
C TYR A 3 16.08 -13.07 13.86
N GLY A 4 16.05 -12.98 12.55
CA GLY A 4 14.85 -13.12 11.74
C GLY A 4 15.20 -13.05 10.25
N THR A 5 14.22 -13.30 9.40
CA THR A 5 14.40 -13.22 7.95
C THR A 5 14.16 -11.80 7.43
N ASN A 6 14.73 -11.47 6.27
CA ASN A 6 14.47 -10.19 5.57
C ASN A 6 12.97 -9.96 5.34
N ASN A 7 12.23 -11.00 4.95
CA ASN A 7 10.79 -10.93 4.71
C ASN A 7 10.00 -10.60 5.98
N GLU A 8 10.32 -11.23 7.11
CA GLU A 8 9.66 -10.95 8.39
C GLU A 8 9.91 -9.51 8.86
N PHE A 9 11.17 -9.06 8.83
CA PHE A 9 11.49 -7.67 9.19
C PHE A 9 10.81 -6.66 8.27
N GLY A 10 10.74 -6.93 6.97
CA GLY A 10 10.03 -6.08 6.02
C GLY A 10 8.52 -6.05 6.28
N PHE A 11 7.89 -7.21 6.51
CA PHE A 11 6.45 -7.28 6.74
C PHE A 11 6.03 -6.71 8.09
N ASP A 12 6.84 -6.89 9.14
CA ASP A 12 6.62 -6.23 10.42
C ASP A 12 6.63 -4.71 10.27
N TYR A 13 7.60 -4.18 9.53
CA TYR A 13 7.67 -2.75 9.25
C TYR A 13 6.44 -2.25 8.47
N LEU A 14 6.02 -2.98 7.44
CA LEU A 14 4.82 -2.64 6.66
C LEU A 14 3.55 -2.68 7.54
N ARG A 15 3.38 -3.71 8.37
CA ARG A 15 2.23 -3.84 9.29
C ARG A 15 2.18 -2.73 10.33
N ASP A 16 3.32 -2.33 10.89
CA ASP A 16 3.41 -1.24 11.86
C ASP A 16 2.98 0.13 11.28
N ASN A 17 3.12 0.30 9.97
CA ASN A 17 2.66 1.50 9.25
C ASN A 17 1.17 1.43 8.86
N MET A 18 0.52 0.27 8.99
CA MET A 18 -0.93 0.10 8.87
C MET A 18 -1.66 0.12 10.22
N ALA A 19 -0.92 0.15 11.34
CA ALA A 19 -1.47 0.12 12.68
C ALA A 19 -2.28 1.39 13.01
N LEU A 20 -3.45 1.21 13.63
CA LEU A 20 -4.36 2.31 14.02
C LEU A 20 -3.81 3.14 15.18
N SER A 21 -3.02 2.54 16.06
CA SER A 21 -2.41 3.21 17.20
C SER A 21 -0.92 2.88 17.32
N LYS A 22 -0.18 3.73 18.04
CA LYS A 22 1.24 3.49 18.30
C LYS A 22 1.49 2.27 19.19
N ALA A 23 0.51 1.88 20.02
CA ALA A 23 0.65 0.75 20.92
C ALA A 23 0.58 -0.60 20.18
N ASP A 24 0.02 -0.61 18.97
CA ASP A 24 -0.12 -1.80 18.14
C ASP A 24 1.10 -2.07 17.23
N ARG A 25 2.18 -1.28 17.39
CA ARG A 25 3.43 -1.44 16.66
C ARG A 25 4.36 -2.41 17.36
N TYR A 26 4.98 -3.31 16.59
CA TYR A 26 5.84 -4.37 17.10
C TYR A 26 7.34 -4.04 16.98
N GLN A 27 7.74 -3.34 15.92
CA GLN A 27 9.12 -2.92 15.74
C GLN A 27 9.46 -1.69 16.58
N ARG A 28 10.65 -1.75 17.18
CA ARG A 28 11.33 -0.59 17.74
C ARG A 28 12.01 0.20 16.62
N ASN A 29 12.63 1.32 16.95
CA ASN A 29 13.44 2.09 16.00
C ASN A 29 14.49 1.20 15.31
N LEU A 30 14.65 1.40 13.99
CA LEU A 30 15.66 0.72 13.19
C LEU A 30 17.04 1.29 13.53
N HIS A 31 17.87 0.50 14.22
CA HIS A 31 19.17 0.97 14.73
C HIS A 31 20.35 0.46 13.90
N TYR A 32 20.46 -0.86 13.78
CA TYR A 32 21.56 -1.52 13.07
C TYR A 32 21.11 -2.93 12.67
N ALA A 33 21.57 -3.39 11.51
CA ALA A 33 21.31 -4.74 11.00
C ALA A 33 22.62 -5.32 10.44
N ILE A 34 22.86 -6.60 10.71
CA ILE A 34 23.86 -7.40 10.02
C ILE A 34 23.08 -8.33 9.11
N VAL A 35 23.39 -8.28 7.82
CA VAL A 35 22.71 -9.07 6.80
C VAL A 35 23.65 -10.19 6.39
N ASP A 36 23.23 -11.43 6.62
CA ASP A 36 23.89 -12.61 6.05
C ASP A 36 23.43 -12.79 4.59
N GLU A 37 24.28 -13.38 3.74
CA GLU A 37 24.00 -13.55 2.30
C GLU A 37 23.55 -12.25 1.60
N VAL A 38 24.30 -11.17 1.80
CA VAL A 38 23.91 -9.81 1.41
C VAL A 38 23.62 -9.64 -0.09
N ASP A 39 24.29 -10.42 -0.95
CA ASP A 39 24.06 -10.43 -2.39
C ASP A 39 22.69 -11.02 -2.74
N SER A 40 22.34 -12.17 -2.16
CA SER A 40 21.01 -12.75 -2.31
C SER A 40 19.91 -11.77 -1.85
N ILE A 41 20.08 -11.14 -0.69
CA ILE A 41 19.05 -10.30 -0.07
C ILE A 41 18.92 -8.93 -0.76
N LEU A 42 20.03 -8.21 -0.97
CA LEU A 42 20.00 -6.82 -1.44
C LEU A 42 20.10 -6.68 -2.97
N ILE A 43 20.43 -7.75 -3.70
CA ILE A 43 20.50 -7.73 -5.16
C ILE A 43 19.40 -8.59 -5.76
N ASP A 44 19.34 -9.88 -5.42
CA ASP A 44 18.45 -10.81 -6.11
C ASP A 44 17.00 -10.70 -5.66
N GLU A 45 16.74 -10.79 -4.35
CA GLU A 45 15.40 -10.74 -3.77
C GLU A 45 14.80 -9.32 -3.82
N ALA A 46 15.63 -8.29 -3.65
CA ALA A 46 15.21 -6.89 -3.68
C ALA A 46 14.58 -6.43 -5.02
N ARG A 47 14.66 -7.25 -6.08
CA ARG A 47 14.02 -6.95 -7.38
C ARG A 47 12.50 -7.03 -7.34
N THR A 48 11.94 -7.82 -6.42
CA THR A 48 10.48 -7.94 -6.26
C THR A 48 10.06 -7.17 -5.01
N PRO A 49 9.13 -6.21 -5.11
CA PRO A 49 8.72 -5.44 -3.94
C PRO A 49 7.97 -6.32 -2.94
N LEU A 50 8.17 -6.03 -1.65
CA LEU A 50 7.42 -6.65 -0.57
C LEU A 50 6.04 -6.01 -0.45
N ILE A 51 4.97 -6.79 -0.62
CA ILE A 51 3.58 -6.31 -0.69
C ILE A 51 2.72 -7.06 0.32
N ILE A 52 1.94 -6.31 1.13
CA ILE A 52 0.82 -6.87 1.90
C ILE A 52 -0.43 -6.79 1.02
N SER A 53 -0.96 -7.93 0.60
CA SER A 53 -2.25 -8.03 -0.09
C SER A 53 -3.33 -8.50 0.87
N GLY A 54 -4.56 -8.04 0.62
CA GLY A 54 -5.77 -8.51 1.30
C GLY A 54 -6.81 -8.93 0.27
N PRO A 55 -7.83 -9.69 0.68
CA PRO A 55 -8.99 -9.93 -0.18
C PRO A 55 -9.62 -8.59 -0.58
N ALA A 56 -10.04 -8.49 -1.84
CA ALA A 56 -10.84 -7.35 -2.28
C ALA A 56 -12.29 -7.55 -1.84
N ASP A 57 -12.87 -6.56 -1.17
CA ASP A 57 -14.29 -6.54 -0.80
C ASP A 57 -15.20 -6.07 -1.94
N ASP A 58 -14.62 -5.63 -3.07
CA ASP A 58 -15.40 -5.00 -4.14
C ASP A 58 -16.11 -6.02 -5.04
N SER A 59 -17.45 -5.96 -5.03
CA SER A 59 -18.28 -6.59 -6.05
C SER A 59 -18.06 -5.90 -7.40
N PRO A 60 -17.93 -6.66 -8.52
CA PRO A 60 -17.86 -6.10 -9.88
C PRO A 60 -19.03 -5.17 -10.23
N GLU A 61 -20.15 -5.24 -9.50
CA GLU A 61 -21.32 -4.39 -9.71
C GLU A 61 -21.00 -2.90 -9.66
N LEU A 62 -20.11 -2.47 -8.76
CA LEU A 62 -19.79 -1.04 -8.64
C LEU A 62 -19.14 -0.53 -9.92
N TYR A 63 -18.18 -1.27 -10.47
CA TYR A 63 -17.53 -0.95 -11.75
C TYR A 63 -18.54 -0.88 -12.90
N ILE A 64 -19.49 -1.82 -12.96
CA ILE A 64 -20.54 -1.82 -13.99
C ILE A 64 -21.45 -0.60 -13.84
N ARG A 65 -21.86 -0.24 -12.62
CA ARG A 65 -22.72 0.92 -12.36
C ARG A 65 -22.02 2.22 -12.72
N VAL A 66 -20.77 2.40 -12.31
CA VAL A 66 -19.97 3.59 -12.63
C VAL A 66 -19.76 3.72 -14.14
N ASN A 67 -19.42 2.62 -14.84
CA ASN A 67 -19.24 2.62 -16.29
C ASN A 67 -20.50 3.04 -17.06
N ARG A 68 -21.71 2.86 -16.49
CA ARG A 68 -22.95 3.37 -17.09
C ARG A 68 -23.15 4.87 -16.90
N ILE A 69 -22.57 5.44 -15.86
CA ILE A 69 -22.70 6.87 -15.53
C ILE A 69 -21.69 7.70 -16.33
N VAL A 70 -20.43 7.25 -16.42
CA VAL A 70 -19.32 8.01 -17.03
C VAL A 70 -19.63 8.57 -18.44
N PRO A 71 -20.27 7.83 -19.37
CA PRO A 71 -20.60 8.36 -20.70
C PRO A 71 -21.62 9.51 -20.70
N ASN A 72 -22.39 9.67 -19.62
CA ASN A 72 -23.38 10.74 -19.47
C ASN A 72 -22.78 12.02 -18.86
N LEU A 73 -21.51 11.99 -18.46
CA LEU A 73 -20.83 13.15 -17.90
C LEU A 73 -20.35 14.05 -19.05
N VAL A 74 -20.69 15.34 -18.98
CA VAL A 74 -20.16 16.36 -19.89
C VAL A 74 -18.85 16.88 -19.29
N LYS A 75 -17.78 16.86 -20.09
CA LYS A 75 -16.50 17.42 -19.67
C LYS A 75 -16.67 18.92 -19.42
N GLN A 76 -16.25 19.38 -18.25
CA GLN A 76 -16.19 20.81 -17.94
C GLN A 76 -15.04 21.46 -18.71
N GLU A 77 -15.33 22.57 -19.40
CA GLU A 77 -14.35 23.28 -20.24
C GLU A 77 -13.46 24.23 -19.43
N ASN A 78 -14.03 24.93 -18.44
CA ASN A 78 -13.34 25.94 -17.61
C ASN A 78 -13.66 25.75 -16.12
N GLU A 79 -12.69 26.00 -15.22
CA GLU A 79 -12.88 25.88 -13.75
C GLU A 79 -13.95 26.84 -13.18
N GLU A 80 -14.14 28.01 -13.80
CA GLU A 80 -15.10 29.05 -13.36
C GLU A 80 -16.49 28.96 -14.03
N ALA A 81 -16.79 27.88 -14.75
CA ALA A 81 -18.11 27.72 -15.37
C ALA A 81 -19.22 27.56 -14.31
N GLU A 82 -20.42 28.11 -14.55
CA GLU A 82 -21.59 27.84 -13.71
C GLU A 82 -21.85 26.33 -13.66
N GLY A 83 -21.75 25.76 -12.47
CA GLY A 83 -22.06 24.37 -12.18
C GLY A 83 -22.87 24.28 -10.89
N ASP A 84 -23.59 23.17 -10.71
CA ASP A 84 -24.31 22.85 -9.48
C ASP A 84 -23.31 22.44 -8.38
N PHE A 85 -22.58 23.43 -7.85
CA PHE A 85 -21.75 23.29 -6.67
C PHE A 85 -22.61 23.63 -5.44
N TRP A 86 -22.78 22.66 -4.52
CA TRP A 86 -23.38 22.88 -3.20
C TRP A 86 -22.32 23.30 -2.19
#